data_AF-A0A922XDE8-F1
#
_entry.id   AF-A0A922XDE8-F1
#
_cell.length_a   1.000
_cell.length_b   1.000
_cell.length_c   1.000
_cell.angle_alpha   90.00
_cell.angle_beta   90.00
_cell.angle_gamma   90.00
#
_symmetry.space_group_name_H-M   'P 1'
#
loop_
_entity.id
_entity.type
_entity.pdbx_description
1 polymer ?
#
loop_
_entity_poly.entity_id
_entity_poly.type
_entity_poly.pdbx_seq_one_letter_code
_entity_poly.pdbx_strand_id
1 'polypeptide(L)'
;MALICSNDLNNSSEESPPSTAEDASRIPGLLVIAVIALGFALRGSNLHGRGYTADEVAELLLARKPLASVVMDEDDDRFPPLYRTILVVWDGAWGTEAAARWLSVVAGALTVVVVWRAGAALLDERDAPWPAILLAVCPFHIHFCREGRAYAVYCLFAAMMFWAALAVLRRGSRRDWALLVGSTIAAVYTHWYAVPLGCVLWLFAFAAGWRRDGWRRPITAAVATAVLLIPAPIILLRASADLPDEELYAGFDLEALGYTFVSLAGGFTIGPSMKELRSIPAGEGISQFLPWLAAVSFAGMTLVWQAISRLGLSLQLTMLLASSALLVPLLGYAGNVSGAGFVYRYVVWLAVPYALILGAGASRWRVSWAAKLGVIVLLAVNAAALFNRAYNARYDEEDFRAVAAKLDELGAADAPVLVASNYMGAALEYYWPEERSLTSFPIFAHHGEQRAERLAEFRAAHPAGTKYWIVSQWLPADDVRRATRDAILADLNAKLEAELVQMEIYSAEVH
;
A
#
# COMPACT_ATOMS: atom_id res chain seq x y z
N MET A 1 -50.11 11.87 -76.69
CA MET A 1 -48.91 11.35 -76.01
C MET A 1 -48.15 12.55 -75.50
N ALA A 2 -48.42 12.94 -74.25
CA ALA A 2 -47.95 14.19 -73.67
C ALA A 2 -46.60 13.96 -72.98
N LEU A 3 -45.60 14.82 -73.24
CA LEU A 3 -44.84 15.52 -72.20
C LEU A 3 -43.90 16.55 -72.82
N ILE A 4 -44.02 17.76 -72.28
CA ILE A 4 -43.32 19.01 -72.56
C ILE A 4 -42.53 19.37 -71.29
N CYS A 5 -41.38 20.04 -71.50
CA CYS A 5 -40.57 20.87 -70.57
C CYS A 5 -39.79 20.15 -69.46
N SER A 6 -38.44 20.19 -69.43
CA SER A 6 -37.47 21.31 -69.33
C SER A 6 -37.42 21.95 -67.94
N ASN A 7 -36.29 21.85 -67.21
CA ASN A 7 -35.29 22.94 -67.15
C ASN A 7 -34.15 22.65 -66.16
N ASP A 8 -32.99 23.18 -66.57
CA ASP A 8 -31.97 23.89 -65.80
C ASP A 8 -31.06 23.16 -64.81
N LEU A 9 -29.82 23.05 -65.31
CA LEU A 9 -28.56 23.04 -64.59
C LEU A 9 -28.46 24.28 -63.69
N ASN A 10 -28.15 24.07 -62.42
CA ASN A 10 -27.44 25.07 -61.64
C ASN A 10 -26.37 24.41 -60.77
N ASN A 11 -25.18 24.99 -60.83
CA ASN A 11 -23.93 24.54 -60.24
C ASN A 11 -23.83 25.14 -58.83
N SER A 12 -23.70 24.31 -57.80
CA SER A 12 -23.29 24.75 -56.46
C SER A 12 -22.34 23.72 -55.86
N SER A 13 -21.11 24.18 -55.64
CA SER A 13 -20.03 23.55 -54.89
C SER A 13 -20.48 22.99 -53.54
N GLU A 14 -20.44 21.67 -53.38
CA GLU A 14 -20.44 21.03 -52.06
C GLU A 14 -18.98 20.90 -51.59
N GLU A 15 -18.57 21.80 -50.71
CA GLU A 15 -17.43 21.57 -49.81
C GLU A 15 -17.76 20.38 -48.91
N SER A 16 -17.01 19.30 -49.03
CA SER A 16 -17.00 18.21 -48.06
C SER A 16 -16.49 18.73 -46.71
N PRO A 17 -17.19 18.53 -45.58
CA PRO A 17 -16.70 18.97 -44.28
C PRO A 17 -15.43 18.19 -43.89
N PRO A 18 -14.49 18.82 -43.17
CA PRO A 18 -13.25 18.16 -42.74
C PRO A 18 -13.56 17.00 -41.78
N SER A 19 -12.79 15.94 -41.91
CA SER A 19 -12.87 14.69 -41.16
C SER A 19 -12.68 14.89 -39.64
N THR A 20 -13.77 15.14 -38.92
CA THR A 20 -13.79 15.25 -37.44
C THR A 20 -13.62 13.90 -36.72
N ALA A 21 -13.62 12.79 -37.46
CA ALA A 21 -13.52 11.44 -36.89
C ALA A 21 -12.10 11.06 -36.43
N GLU A 22 -11.04 11.59 -37.07
CA GLU A 22 -9.65 11.25 -36.67
C GLU A 22 -9.22 11.94 -35.37
N ASP A 23 -9.64 13.19 -35.13
CA ASP A 23 -9.26 13.95 -33.94
C ASP A 23 -9.88 13.43 -32.63
N ALA A 24 -11.09 12.86 -32.70
CA ALA A 24 -11.76 12.29 -31.53
C ALA A 24 -11.07 11.04 -30.98
N SER A 25 -10.30 10.32 -31.81
CA SER A 25 -9.58 9.09 -31.43
C SER A 25 -8.22 9.33 -30.76
N ARG A 26 -7.60 10.51 -30.97
CA ARG A 26 -6.26 10.86 -30.44
C ARG A 26 -6.31 11.35 -28.99
N ILE A 27 -7.40 12.00 -28.60
CA ILE A 27 -7.60 12.62 -27.27
C ILE A 27 -7.58 11.57 -26.12
N PRO A 28 -8.22 10.39 -26.23
CA PRO A 28 -8.15 9.36 -25.20
C PRO A 28 -6.72 8.84 -24.98
N GLY A 29 -5.94 8.68 -26.05
CA GLY A 29 -4.57 8.16 -25.99
C GLY A 29 -3.61 9.12 -25.28
N LEU A 30 -3.60 10.40 -25.69
CA LEU A 30 -2.76 11.42 -25.06
C LEU A 30 -3.12 11.63 -23.58
N LEU A 31 -4.42 11.62 -23.24
CA LEU A 31 -4.86 11.72 -21.86
C LEU A 31 -4.33 10.55 -21.01
N VAL A 32 -4.43 9.32 -21.51
CA VAL A 32 -3.92 8.14 -20.79
C VAL A 32 -2.41 8.23 -20.60
N ILE A 33 -1.65 8.65 -21.62
CA ILE A 33 -0.20 8.87 -21.50
C ILE A 33 0.10 9.93 -20.43
N ALA A 34 -0.61 11.06 -20.45
CA ALA A 34 -0.45 12.11 -19.45
C ALA A 34 -0.78 11.63 -18.02
N VAL A 35 -1.82 10.81 -17.85
CA VAL A 35 -2.20 10.21 -16.56
C VAL A 35 -1.14 9.24 -16.06
N ILE A 36 -0.56 8.42 -16.94
CA ILE A 36 0.52 7.50 -16.59
C ILE A 36 1.78 8.29 -16.21
N ALA A 37 2.15 9.31 -17.00
CA ALA A 37 3.29 10.16 -16.73
C ALA A 37 3.14 10.92 -15.40
N LEU A 38 1.95 11.47 -15.13
CA LEU A 38 1.62 12.09 -13.85
C LEU A 38 1.72 11.08 -12.70
N GLY A 39 1.15 9.88 -12.89
CA GLY A 39 1.19 8.81 -11.89
C GLY A 39 2.62 8.39 -11.56
N PHE A 40 3.50 8.27 -12.56
CA PHE A 40 4.92 7.98 -12.39
C PHE A 40 5.65 9.14 -11.69
N ALA A 41 5.46 10.38 -12.14
CA ALA A 41 6.11 11.55 -11.56
C ALA A 41 5.72 11.77 -10.09
N LEU A 42 4.44 11.62 -9.74
CA LEU A 42 3.97 11.72 -8.36
C LEU A 42 4.54 10.61 -7.48
N ARG A 43 4.82 9.41 -8.02
CA ARG A 43 5.38 8.31 -7.23
C ARG A 43 6.90 8.44 -7.09
N GLY A 44 7.61 8.84 -8.15
CA GLY A 44 9.07 8.94 -8.16
C GLY A 44 9.66 10.25 -7.61
N SER A 45 8.84 11.28 -7.39
CA SER A 45 9.36 12.56 -6.87
C SER A 45 9.84 12.43 -5.42
N ASN A 46 11.04 12.96 -5.16
CA ASN A 46 11.72 12.94 -3.85
C ASN A 46 11.84 11.54 -3.21
N LEU A 47 11.99 10.49 -4.03
CA LEU A 47 11.97 9.09 -3.58
C LEU A 47 13.08 8.74 -2.57
N HIS A 48 14.22 9.43 -2.63
CA HIS A 48 15.37 9.23 -1.73
C HIS A 48 15.59 10.41 -0.77
N GLY A 49 14.60 11.31 -0.66
CA GLY A 49 14.66 12.46 0.25
C GLY A 49 14.71 12.04 1.72
N ARG A 50 14.15 10.87 2.06
CA ARG A 50 14.15 10.26 3.39
C ARG A 50 14.94 8.95 3.43
N GLY A 51 15.47 8.62 4.60
CA GLY A 51 16.04 7.30 4.89
C GLY A 51 15.00 6.18 4.82
N TYR A 52 15.46 4.95 5.00
CA TYR A 52 14.66 3.72 4.97
C TYR A 52 14.03 3.49 6.33
N THR A 53 12.79 2.99 6.32
CA THR A 53 12.14 2.41 7.49
C THR A 53 12.83 1.10 7.88
N ALA A 54 12.59 0.61 9.10
CA ALA A 54 13.19 -0.67 9.51
C ALA A 54 12.71 -1.83 8.63
N ASP A 55 11.43 -1.78 8.25
CA ASP A 55 10.82 -2.74 7.34
C ASP A 55 11.46 -2.71 5.94
N GLU A 56 11.82 -1.53 5.42
CA GLU A 56 12.52 -1.42 4.13
C GLU A 56 13.95 -1.96 4.21
N VAL A 57 14.67 -1.71 5.31
CA VAL A 57 16.02 -2.26 5.51
C VAL A 57 15.99 -3.78 5.55
N ALA A 58 14.99 -4.40 6.20
CA ALA A 58 14.85 -5.85 6.22
C ALA A 58 14.74 -6.44 4.80
N GLU A 59 13.95 -5.83 3.92
CA GLU A 59 13.82 -6.27 2.51
C GLU A 59 15.13 -6.06 1.72
N LEU A 60 15.85 -4.96 1.98
CA LEU A 60 17.14 -4.67 1.33
C LEU A 60 18.24 -5.66 1.75
N LEU A 61 18.34 -5.98 3.04
CA LEU A 61 19.29 -6.97 3.55
C LEU A 61 18.97 -8.37 3.00
N LEU A 62 17.67 -8.71 2.90
CA LEU A 62 17.24 -9.96 2.30
C LEU A 62 17.57 -10.01 0.80
N ALA A 63 17.43 -8.91 0.06
CA ALA A 63 17.72 -8.85 -1.36
C ALA A 63 19.20 -9.15 -1.69
N ARG A 64 20.11 -9.00 -0.72
CA ARG A 64 21.54 -9.34 -0.84
C ARG A 64 21.81 -10.85 -0.75
N LYS A 65 20.84 -11.65 -0.32
CA LYS A 65 20.99 -13.12 -0.22
C LYS A 65 20.92 -13.78 -1.60
N PRO A 66 21.49 -14.99 -1.77
CA PRO A 66 21.34 -15.75 -3.01
C PRO A 66 19.87 -15.99 -3.36
N LEU A 67 19.51 -15.88 -4.64
CA LEU A 67 18.13 -16.09 -5.10
C LEU A 67 17.55 -17.45 -4.65
N ALA A 68 18.37 -18.49 -4.63
CA ALA A 68 17.94 -19.83 -4.22
C ALA A 68 17.47 -19.87 -2.76
N SER A 69 18.18 -19.20 -1.83
CA SER A 69 17.81 -19.20 -0.41
C SER A 69 16.50 -18.44 -0.18
N VAL A 70 16.28 -17.36 -0.93
CA VAL A 70 15.03 -16.57 -0.89
C VAL A 70 13.84 -17.34 -1.44
N VAL A 71 14.02 -18.11 -2.53
CA VAL A 71 12.94 -18.90 -3.14
C VAL A 71 12.60 -20.14 -2.30
N MET A 72 13.61 -20.77 -1.69
CA MET A 72 13.44 -21.96 -0.86
C MET A 72 13.02 -21.63 0.58
N ASP A 73 12.97 -20.34 0.93
CA ASP A 73 12.55 -19.85 2.24
C ASP A 73 13.41 -20.44 3.38
N GLU A 74 14.75 -20.44 3.17
CA GLU A 74 15.70 -21.07 4.11
C GLU A 74 15.79 -20.34 5.46
N ASP A 75 15.29 -19.11 5.54
CA ASP A 75 15.25 -18.31 6.76
C ASP A 75 13.90 -18.40 7.51
N ASP A 76 12.98 -19.26 7.05
CA ASP A 76 11.59 -19.41 7.53
C ASP A 76 10.87 -18.06 7.64
N ASP A 77 10.96 -17.29 6.56
CA ASP A 77 10.48 -15.93 6.54
C ASP A 77 8.99 -15.91 6.17
N ARG A 78 8.17 -15.27 7.03
CA ARG A 78 6.72 -15.47 7.08
C ARG A 78 5.93 -15.00 5.85
N PHE A 79 6.61 -14.44 4.86
CA PHE A 79 6.01 -13.80 3.69
C PHE A 79 6.08 -14.68 2.43
N PRO A 80 5.09 -14.57 1.53
CA PRO A 80 5.14 -15.24 0.24
C PRO A 80 6.38 -14.87 -0.59
N PRO A 81 6.98 -15.82 -1.34
CA PRO A 81 8.31 -15.65 -1.92
C PRO A 81 8.38 -14.76 -3.17
N LEU A 82 7.27 -14.49 -3.87
CA LEU A 82 7.32 -13.85 -5.19
C LEU A 82 7.82 -12.41 -5.13
N TYR A 83 7.39 -11.62 -4.14
CA TYR A 83 7.85 -10.24 -4.03
C TYR A 83 9.38 -10.16 -3.93
N ARG A 84 9.94 -10.93 -3.00
CA ARG A 84 11.37 -10.96 -2.73
C ARG A 84 12.16 -11.57 -3.88
N THR A 85 11.61 -12.59 -4.53
CA THR A 85 12.15 -13.12 -5.78
C THR A 85 12.28 -12.02 -6.84
N ILE A 86 11.23 -11.20 -7.02
CA ILE A 86 11.27 -10.06 -7.95
C ILE A 86 12.29 -9.02 -7.47
N LEU A 87 12.35 -8.75 -6.17
CA LEU A 87 13.26 -7.76 -5.59
C LEU A 87 14.74 -8.15 -5.81
N VAL A 88 15.12 -9.41 -5.55
CA VAL A 88 16.48 -9.93 -5.79
C VAL A 88 16.86 -9.80 -7.27
N VAL A 89 15.96 -10.19 -8.18
CA VAL A 89 16.20 -10.08 -9.63
C VAL A 89 16.33 -8.61 -10.06
N TRP A 90 15.50 -7.73 -9.48
CA TRP A 90 15.53 -6.30 -9.76
C TRP A 90 16.83 -5.66 -9.24
N ASP A 91 17.21 -5.96 -8.00
CA ASP A 91 18.43 -5.42 -7.40
C ASP A 91 19.68 -5.92 -8.13
N GLY A 92 19.74 -7.19 -8.51
CA GLY A 92 20.83 -7.73 -9.33
C GLY A 92 20.95 -7.09 -10.72
N ALA A 93 19.86 -6.54 -11.27
CA ALA A 93 19.87 -5.87 -12.57
C ALA A 93 20.31 -4.40 -12.49
N TRP A 94 20.00 -3.70 -11.39
CA TRP A 94 20.26 -2.26 -11.24
C TRP A 94 21.44 -1.94 -10.31
N GLY A 95 21.75 -2.80 -9.34
CA GLY A 95 22.93 -2.73 -8.47
C GLY A 95 22.99 -1.50 -7.55
N THR A 96 21.85 -0.86 -7.27
CA THR A 96 21.81 0.34 -6.43
C THR A 96 20.78 0.16 -5.32
N GLU A 97 21.10 0.61 -4.11
CA GLU A 97 20.17 0.61 -2.97
C GLU A 97 18.86 1.34 -3.28
N ALA A 98 18.92 2.36 -4.13
CA ALA A 98 17.77 3.11 -4.62
C ALA A 98 16.76 2.26 -5.43
N ALA A 99 17.19 1.12 -5.96
CA ALA A 99 16.42 0.32 -6.91
C ALA A 99 15.13 -0.23 -6.29
N ALA A 100 15.13 -0.61 -5.00
CA ALA A 100 13.96 -1.19 -4.34
C ALA A 100 12.73 -0.27 -4.37
N ARG A 101 12.92 1.03 -4.11
CA ARG A 101 11.82 2.00 -4.21
C ARG A 101 11.38 2.23 -5.66
N TRP A 102 12.30 2.16 -6.63
CA TRP A 102 11.96 2.27 -8.05
C TRP A 102 11.13 1.08 -8.56
N LEU A 103 11.34 -0.14 -8.04
CA LEU A 103 10.46 -1.29 -8.31
C LEU A 103 9.01 -0.95 -7.93
N SER A 104 8.80 -0.39 -6.74
CA SER A 104 7.48 0.03 -6.26
C SER A 104 6.87 1.16 -7.08
N VAL A 105 7.68 2.13 -7.53
CA VAL A 105 7.23 3.21 -8.42
C VAL A 105 6.76 2.66 -9.77
N VAL A 106 7.54 1.74 -10.37
CA VAL A 106 7.19 1.09 -11.64
C VAL A 106 5.93 0.25 -11.49
N ALA A 107 5.87 -0.59 -10.45
CA ALA A 107 4.67 -1.36 -10.15
C ALA A 107 3.44 -0.46 -9.99
N GLY A 108 3.59 0.64 -9.25
CA GLY A 108 2.53 1.62 -9.04
C GLY A 108 2.05 2.33 -10.31
N ALA A 109 2.97 2.66 -11.22
CA ALA A 109 2.62 3.25 -12.51
C ALA A 109 1.93 2.22 -13.43
N LEU A 110 2.39 0.97 -13.43
CA LEU A 110 1.72 -0.13 -14.13
C LEU A 110 0.32 -0.39 -13.56
N THR A 111 0.10 -0.24 -12.26
CA THR A 111 -1.23 -0.37 -11.65
C THR A 111 -2.20 0.66 -12.23
N VAL A 112 -1.77 1.89 -12.50
CA VAL A 112 -2.60 2.91 -13.18
C VAL A 112 -3.02 2.44 -14.58
N VAL A 113 -2.10 1.85 -15.34
CA VAL A 113 -2.40 1.26 -16.67
C VAL A 113 -3.41 0.13 -16.53
N VAL A 114 -3.19 -0.79 -15.61
CA VAL A 114 -4.07 -1.94 -15.39
C VAL A 114 -5.46 -1.49 -14.93
N VAL A 115 -5.56 -0.46 -14.10
CA VAL A 115 -6.85 0.10 -13.66
C VAL A 115 -7.57 0.83 -14.79
N TRP A 116 -6.87 1.48 -15.73
CA TRP A 116 -7.49 1.95 -16.98
C TRP A 116 -8.08 0.79 -17.78
N ARG A 117 -7.35 -0.32 -17.92
CA ARG A 117 -7.82 -1.52 -18.63
C ARG A 117 -9.02 -2.19 -17.93
N ALA A 118 -9.03 -2.20 -16.60
CA ALA A 118 -10.18 -2.59 -15.78
C ALA A 118 -11.36 -1.65 -15.99
N GLY A 119 -11.11 -0.33 -16.06
CA GLY A 119 -12.10 0.68 -16.43
C GLY A 119 -12.72 0.41 -17.80
N ALA A 120 -11.93 0.04 -18.82
CA ALA A 120 -12.42 -0.36 -20.14
C ALA A 120 -13.14 -1.73 -20.18
N ALA A 121 -13.09 -2.49 -19.09
CA ALA A 121 -13.92 -3.67 -18.89
C ALA A 121 -15.22 -3.37 -18.12
N LEU A 122 -15.30 -2.21 -17.46
CA LEU A 122 -16.42 -1.77 -16.62
C LEU A 122 -17.30 -0.69 -17.28
N LEU A 123 -16.69 0.19 -18.07
CA LEU A 123 -17.25 1.41 -18.63
C LEU A 123 -17.02 1.47 -20.15
N ASP A 124 -17.67 2.44 -20.79
CA ASP A 124 -17.45 2.79 -22.20
C ASP A 124 -16.06 3.41 -22.40
N GLU A 125 -15.54 3.33 -23.63
CA GLU A 125 -14.17 3.77 -23.97
C GLU A 125 -13.89 5.24 -23.58
N ARG A 126 -14.87 6.13 -23.78
CA ARG A 126 -14.78 7.55 -23.40
C ARG A 126 -14.56 7.77 -21.91
N ASP A 127 -15.07 6.87 -21.08
CA ASP A 127 -15.14 7.02 -19.63
C ASP A 127 -14.20 6.07 -18.87
N ALA A 128 -13.62 5.09 -19.57
CA ALA A 128 -12.60 4.18 -19.07
C ALA A 128 -11.38 4.85 -18.40
N PRO A 129 -10.93 6.07 -18.79
CA PRO A 129 -9.83 6.74 -18.10
C PRO A 129 -10.12 7.21 -16.67
N TRP A 130 -11.39 7.41 -16.27
CA TRP A 130 -11.72 7.99 -14.96
C TRP A 130 -11.16 7.22 -13.75
N PRO A 131 -11.30 5.89 -13.66
CA PRO A 131 -10.64 5.12 -12.60
C PRO A 131 -9.12 5.33 -12.53
N ALA A 132 -8.44 5.36 -13.68
CA ALA A 132 -6.99 5.56 -13.71
C ALA A 132 -6.59 6.98 -13.29
N ILE A 133 -7.35 8.00 -13.68
CA ILE A 133 -7.14 9.39 -13.23
C ILE A 133 -7.20 9.45 -11.71
N LEU A 134 -8.23 8.87 -11.09
CA LEU A 134 -8.39 8.90 -9.64
C LEU A 134 -7.29 8.11 -8.92
N LEU A 135 -6.88 6.95 -9.44
CA LEU A 135 -5.78 6.18 -8.86
C LEU A 135 -4.42 6.86 -9.03
N ALA A 136 -4.19 7.54 -10.16
CA ALA A 136 -2.92 8.23 -10.43
C ALA A 136 -2.60 9.27 -9.35
N VAL A 137 -3.63 9.92 -8.80
CA VAL A 137 -3.53 10.95 -7.75
C VAL A 137 -4.00 10.47 -6.37
N CYS A 138 -4.27 9.17 -6.18
CA CYS A 138 -4.72 8.61 -4.90
C CYS A 138 -3.57 8.60 -3.88
N PRO A 139 -3.64 9.39 -2.79
CA PRO A 139 -2.51 9.54 -1.86
C PRO A 139 -2.15 8.23 -1.16
N PHE A 140 -3.15 7.41 -0.81
CA PHE A 140 -2.94 6.08 -0.24
C PHE A 140 -2.10 5.17 -1.12
N HIS A 141 -2.45 5.08 -2.41
CA HIS A 141 -1.71 4.25 -3.34
C HIS A 141 -0.32 4.82 -3.60
N ILE A 142 -0.17 6.15 -3.70
CA ILE A 142 1.13 6.81 -3.87
C ILE A 142 2.06 6.51 -2.68
N HIS A 143 1.54 6.58 -1.45
CA HIS A 143 2.30 6.28 -0.24
C HIS A 143 2.96 4.89 -0.30
N PHE A 144 2.19 3.84 -0.57
CA PHE A 144 2.75 2.48 -0.68
C PHE A 144 3.60 2.25 -1.93
N CYS A 145 3.50 3.09 -2.96
CA CYS A 145 4.39 3.04 -4.13
C CYS A 145 5.76 3.68 -3.89
N ARG A 146 5.96 4.33 -2.74
CA ARG A 146 7.22 5.00 -2.35
C ARG A 146 8.02 4.22 -1.32
N GLU A 147 7.54 3.06 -0.91
CA GLU A 147 8.22 2.15 0.00
C GLU A 147 8.81 0.98 -0.78
N GLY A 148 10.04 0.58 -0.46
CA GLY A 148 10.68 -0.65 -0.95
C GLY A 148 10.08 -1.90 -0.30
N ARG A 149 8.76 -2.11 -0.44
CA ARG A 149 8.00 -3.22 0.16
C ARG A 149 7.04 -3.88 -0.82
N ALA A 150 6.49 -5.03 -0.43
CA ALA A 150 5.60 -5.85 -1.25
C ALA A 150 4.31 -5.15 -1.71
N TYR A 151 3.87 -4.10 -1.03
CA TYR A 151 2.53 -3.53 -1.20
C TYR A 151 2.24 -2.99 -2.62
N ALA A 152 3.20 -2.33 -3.27
CA ALA A 152 2.99 -1.81 -4.61
C ALA A 152 2.85 -2.92 -5.66
N VAL A 153 3.72 -3.94 -5.60
CA VAL A 153 3.68 -5.13 -6.46
C VAL A 153 2.42 -5.95 -6.19
N TYR A 154 2.04 -6.09 -4.92
CA TYR A 154 0.80 -6.75 -4.53
C TYR A 154 -0.42 -6.04 -5.11
N CYS A 155 -0.49 -4.70 -4.99
CA CYS A 155 -1.58 -3.92 -5.54
C CYS A 155 -1.65 -4.05 -7.08
N LEU A 156 -0.51 -4.13 -7.78
CA LEU A 156 -0.46 -4.39 -9.21
C LEU A 156 -1.12 -5.73 -9.57
N PHE A 157 -0.71 -6.84 -8.93
CA PHE A 157 -1.29 -8.15 -9.21
C PHE A 157 -2.76 -8.24 -8.79
N ALA A 158 -3.15 -7.60 -7.69
CA ALA A 158 -4.55 -7.45 -7.31
C ALA A 158 -5.34 -6.67 -8.36
N ALA A 159 -4.79 -5.59 -8.92
CA ALA A 159 -5.44 -4.83 -9.99
C ALA A 159 -5.59 -5.66 -11.28
N MET A 160 -4.60 -6.48 -11.61
CA MET A 160 -4.70 -7.43 -12.72
C MET A 160 -5.81 -8.46 -12.47
N MET A 161 -5.96 -8.92 -11.23
CA MET A 161 -7.02 -9.83 -10.81
C MET A 161 -8.41 -9.19 -10.92
N PHE A 162 -8.57 -7.93 -10.50
CA PHE A 162 -9.80 -7.16 -10.72
C PHE A 162 -10.10 -6.98 -12.22
N TRP A 163 -9.10 -6.60 -13.01
CA TRP A 163 -9.25 -6.46 -14.47
C TRP A 163 -9.69 -7.78 -15.10
N ALA A 164 -9.06 -8.89 -14.73
CA ALA A 164 -9.38 -10.22 -15.24
C ALA A 164 -10.80 -10.65 -14.86
N ALA A 165 -11.20 -10.46 -13.60
CA ALA A 165 -12.55 -10.77 -13.13
C ALA A 165 -13.60 -9.97 -13.91
N LEU A 166 -13.41 -8.64 -14.06
CA LEU A 166 -14.30 -7.81 -14.88
C LEU A 166 -14.35 -8.25 -16.34
N ALA A 167 -13.21 -8.64 -16.91
CA ALA A 167 -13.12 -9.17 -18.26
C ALA A 167 -13.85 -10.52 -18.40
N VAL A 168 -13.79 -11.40 -17.40
CA VAL A 168 -14.55 -12.66 -17.35
C VAL A 168 -16.05 -12.40 -17.29
N LEU A 169 -16.48 -11.45 -16.44
CA LEU A 169 -17.88 -11.04 -16.32
C LEU A 169 -18.40 -10.45 -17.64
N ARG A 170 -17.57 -9.69 -18.38
CA ARG A 170 -17.98 -9.04 -19.65
C ARG A 170 -17.91 -9.96 -20.87
N ARG A 171 -16.82 -10.71 -21.03
CA ARG A 171 -16.49 -11.47 -22.25
C ARG A 171 -16.17 -12.93 -22.00
N GLY A 172 -15.52 -13.22 -20.87
CA GLY A 172 -14.91 -14.49 -20.44
C GLY A 172 -14.41 -15.42 -21.54
N SER A 173 -13.52 -14.87 -22.34
CA SER A 173 -12.65 -15.62 -23.25
C SER A 173 -11.62 -16.44 -22.47
N ARG A 174 -10.94 -17.38 -23.15
CA ARG A 174 -9.84 -18.16 -22.56
C ARG A 174 -8.71 -17.26 -22.01
N ARG A 175 -8.44 -16.14 -22.70
CA ARG A 175 -7.45 -15.15 -22.26
C ARG A 175 -7.85 -14.50 -20.94
N ASP A 176 -9.13 -14.20 -20.75
CA ASP A 176 -9.62 -13.57 -19.52
C ASP A 176 -9.49 -14.53 -18.32
N TRP A 177 -9.80 -15.82 -18.52
CA TRP A 177 -9.57 -16.87 -17.52
C TRP A 177 -8.09 -17.09 -17.21
N ALA A 178 -7.24 -17.16 -18.24
CA ALA A 178 -5.80 -17.31 -18.05
C ALA A 178 -5.20 -16.13 -17.28
N LEU A 179 -5.66 -14.90 -17.57
CA LEU A 179 -5.28 -13.71 -16.82
C LEU A 179 -5.75 -13.79 -15.36
N LEU A 180 -6.98 -14.28 -15.11
CA LEU A 180 -7.49 -14.45 -13.75
C LEU A 180 -6.65 -15.46 -12.96
N VAL A 181 -6.35 -16.63 -13.54
CA VAL A 181 -5.45 -17.62 -12.95
C VAL A 181 -4.10 -16.99 -12.64
N GLY A 182 -3.40 -16.46 -13.65
CA GLY A 182 -2.05 -15.92 -13.48
C GLY A 182 -1.96 -14.79 -12.46
N SER A 183 -2.93 -13.87 -12.46
CA SER A 183 -2.96 -12.76 -11.49
C SER A 183 -3.30 -13.22 -10.08
N THR A 184 -4.17 -14.22 -9.90
CA THR A 184 -4.42 -14.83 -8.57
C THR A 184 -3.17 -15.50 -8.03
N ILE A 185 -2.47 -16.31 -8.83
CA ILE A 185 -1.21 -16.95 -8.42
C ILE A 185 -0.18 -15.90 -8.02
N ALA A 186 0.03 -14.89 -8.87
CA ALA A 186 0.99 -13.83 -8.60
C ALA A 186 0.64 -13.03 -7.32
N ALA A 187 -0.64 -12.70 -7.12
CA ALA A 187 -1.08 -11.97 -5.94
C ALA A 187 -0.90 -12.79 -4.65
N VAL A 188 -1.28 -14.07 -4.65
CA VAL A 188 -1.13 -14.97 -3.47
C VAL A 188 0.32 -15.19 -3.11
N TYR A 189 1.18 -15.44 -4.10
CA TYR A 189 2.61 -15.57 -3.85
C TYR A 189 3.31 -14.24 -3.56
N THR A 190 2.61 -13.11 -3.57
CA THR A 190 3.13 -11.80 -3.13
C THR A 190 2.63 -11.45 -1.73
N HIS A 191 1.37 -11.73 -1.40
CA HIS A 191 0.79 -11.39 -0.09
C HIS A 191 -0.41 -12.30 0.26
N TRP A 192 -0.46 -12.83 1.48
CA TRP A 192 -1.50 -13.79 1.92
C TRP A 192 -2.93 -13.24 1.89
N TYR A 193 -3.10 -11.93 2.11
CA TYR A 193 -4.40 -11.25 1.98
C TYR A 193 -4.99 -11.31 0.56
N ALA A 194 -4.24 -11.77 -0.44
CA ALA A 194 -4.77 -12.03 -1.77
C ALA A 194 -5.72 -13.24 -1.82
N VAL A 195 -5.58 -14.21 -0.91
CA VAL A 195 -6.45 -15.40 -0.85
C VAL A 195 -7.91 -15.00 -0.62
N PRO A 196 -8.27 -14.28 0.46
CA PRO A 196 -9.66 -13.90 0.70
C PRO A 196 -10.21 -12.96 -0.39
N LEU A 197 -9.39 -12.04 -0.93
CA LEU A 197 -9.76 -11.23 -2.09
C LEU A 197 -10.07 -12.11 -3.32
N GLY A 198 -9.18 -13.07 -3.61
CA GLY A 198 -9.32 -14.04 -4.68
C GLY A 198 -10.62 -14.82 -4.55
N CYS A 199 -10.95 -15.34 -3.36
CA CYS A 199 -12.20 -16.06 -3.11
C CYS A 199 -13.44 -15.24 -3.53
N VAL A 200 -13.49 -13.95 -3.18
CA VAL A 200 -14.60 -13.06 -3.58
C VAL A 200 -14.62 -12.92 -5.11
N LEU A 201 -13.50 -12.55 -5.75
CA LEU A 201 -13.48 -12.32 -7.20
C LEU A 201 -13.77 -13.60 -8.01
N TRP A 202 -13.24 -14.74 -7.56
CA TRP A 202 -13.49 -16.06 -8.15
C TRP A 202 -14.95 -16.48 -8.00
N LEU A 203 -15.62 -16.20 -6.88
CA LEU A 203 -17.04 -16.49 -6.72
C LEU A 203 -17.89 -15.83 -7.82
N PHE A 204 -17.68 -14.53 -8.04
CA PHE A 204 -18.40 -13.78 -9.07
C PHE A 204 -18.02 -14.22 -10.49
N ALA A 205 -16.72 -14.38 -10.77
CA ALA A 205 -16.22 -14.84 -12.06
C ALA A 205 -16.69 -16.26 -12.42
N PHE A 206 -16.67 -17.17 -11.44
CA PHE A 206 -17.14 -18.55 -11.58
C PHE A 206 -18.64 -18.58 -11.85
N ALA A 207 -19.45 -17.86 -11.07
CA ALA A 207 -20.89 -17.80 -11.26
C ALA A 207 -21.28 -17.20 -12.62
N ALA A 208 -20.61 -16.14 -13.07
CA ALA A 208 -20.82 -15.55 -14.39
C ALA A 208 -20.38 -16.49 -15.51
N GLY A 209 -19.21 -17.11 -15.35
CA GLY A 209 -18.65 -18.09 -16.26
C GLY A 209 -19.52 -19.31 -16.46
N TRP A 210 -20.03 -19.86 -15.37
CA TRP A 210 -20.89 -21.03 -15.37
C TRP A 210 -22.19 -20.78 -16.14
N ARG A 211 -22.82 -19.62 -15.91
CA ARG A 211 -24.05 -19.23 -16.61
C ARG A 211 -23.83 -19.02 -18.11
N ARG A 212 -22.66 -18.48 -18.50
CA ARG A 212 -22.36 -18.11 -19.89
C ARG A 212 -21.80 -19.27 -20.73
N ASP A 213 -20.82 -20.01 -20.21
CA ASP A 213 -20.03 -21.00 -20.94
C ASP A 213 -20.24 -22.44 -20.43
N GLY A 214 -21.09 -22.65 -19.42
CA GLY A 214 -21.19 -23.91 -18.69
C GLY A 214 -19.98 -24.17 -17.79
N TRP A 215 -19.84 -25.42 -17.35
CA TRP A 215 -18.89 -25.80 -16.28
C TRP A 215 -17.43 -25.91 -16.70
N ARG A 216 -17.15 -26.18 -17.98
CA ARG A 216 -15.81 -26.58 -18.43
C ARG A 216 -14.74 -25.52 -18.18
N ARG A 217 -14.98 -24.27 -18.58
CA ARG A 217 -13.99 -23.19 -18.42
C ARG A 217 -13.78 -22.80 -16.95
N PRO A 218 -14.83 -22.51 -16.16
CA PRO A 218 -14.65 -22.18 -14.75
C PRO A 218 -13.96 -23.29 -13.95
N ILE A 219 -14.34 -24.56 -14.16
CA ILE A 219 -13.71 -25.70 -13.47
C ILE A 219 -12.25 -25.86 -13.88
N THR A 220 -11.94 -25.80 -15.19
CA THR A 220 -10.55 -25.92 -15.66
C THR A 220 -9.67 -24.83 -15.04
N ALA A 221 -10.16 -23.59 -15.00
CA ALA A 221 -9.43 -22.47 -14.41
C ALA A 221 -9.27 -22.60 -12.89
N ALA A 222 -10.32 -23.05 -12.19
CA ALA A 222 -10.28 -23.30 -10.75
C ALA A 222 -9.29 -24.42 -10.39
N VAL A 223 -9.32 -25.55 -11.13
CA VAL A 223 -8.38 -26.66 -10.95
C VAL A 223 -6.94 -26.20 -11.23
N ALA A 224 -6.71 -25.47 -12.32
CA ALA A 224 -5.39 -24.92 -12.62
C ALA A 224 -4.88 -24.00 -11.50
N THR A 225 -5.75 -23.15 -10.96
CA THR A 225 -5.40 -22.27 -9.83
C THR A 225 -5.08 -23.07 -8.58
N ALA A 226 -5.91 -24.05 -8.23
CA ALA A 226 -5.69 -24.91 -7.06
C ALA A 226 -4.37 -25.67 -7.16
N VAL A 227 -4.07 -26.26 -8.32
CA VAL A 227 -2.80 -26.98 -8.57
C VAL A 227 -1.60 -26.06 -8.41
N LEU A 228 -1.67 -24.85 -8.99
CA LEU A 228 -0.57 -23.88 -8.90
C LEU A 228 -0.41 -23.26 -7.51
N LEU A 229 -1.42 -23.35 -6.64
CA LEU A 229 -1.36 -22.91 -5.24
C LEU A 229 -1.04 -24.03 -4.25
N ILE A 230 -0.81 -25.28 -4.68
CA ILE A 230 -0.48 -26.40 -3.78
C ILE A 230 0.69 -26.07 -2.82
N PRO A 231 1.77 -25.38 -3.25
CA PRO A 231 2.84 -25.01 -2.32
C PRO A 231 2.45 -23.96 -1.27
N ALA A 232 1.44 -23.13 -1.53
CA ALA A 232 1.12 -21.98 -0.68
C ALA A 232 0.72 -22.37 0.77
N PRO A 233 -0.17 -23.35 1.02
CA PRO A 233 -0.46 -23.82 2.38
C PRO A 233 0.76 -24.38 3.11
N ILE A 234 1.70 -25.02 2.40
CA ILE A 234 2.91 -25.59 3.02
C ILE A 234 3.81 -24.46 3.53
N ILE A 235 4.03 -23.44 2.69
CA ILE A 235 4.80 -22.25 3.05
C ILE A 235 4.13 -21.51 4.22
N LEU A 236 2.81 -21.31 4.15
CA LEU A 236 2.06 -20.64 5.21
C LEU A 236 2.13 -21.38 6.55
N LEU A 237 2.08 -22.72 6.54
CA LEU A 237 2.17 -23.52 7.76
C LEU A 237 3.54 -23.40 8.43
N ARG A 238 4.63 -23.39 7.64
CA ARG A 238 6.00 -23.17 8.14
C ARG A 238 6.12 -21.79 8.77
N ALA A 239 5.71 -20.76 8.02
CA ALA A 239 5.65 -19.37 8.47
C ALA A 239 4.87 -19.16 9.79
N SER A 240 3.90 -20.03 10.09
CA SER A 240 3.06 -19.95 11.31
C SER A 240 3.59 -20.73 12.51
N ALA A 241 4.57 -21.61 12.33
CA ALA A 241 5.06 -22.50 13.40
C ALA A 241 5.88 -21.76 14.47
N ASP A 242 6.50 -20.63 14.11
CA ASP A 242 7.39 -19.83 14.96
C ASP A 242 6.80 -18.46 15.33
N LEU A 243 5.48 -18.38 15.57
CA LEU A 243 4.85 -17.17 16.09
C LEU A 243 5.29 -16.95 17.56
N PRO A 244 5.95 -15.83 17.90
CA PRO A 244 6.27 -15.53 19.29
C PRO A 244 4.98 -15.28 20.07
N ASP A 245 4.94 -15.74 21.33
CA ASP A 245 3.79 -15.64 22.24
C ASP A 245 3.33 -14.20 22.56
N GLU A 246 4.08 -13.17 22.14
CA GLU A 246 3.77 -11.76 22.42
C GLU A 246 3.33 -11.01 21.16
N GLU A 247 2.07 -11.21 20.80
CA GLU A 247 1.41 -10.43 19.75
C GLU A 247 1.05 -9.04 20.30
N LEU A 248 1.75 -8.01 19.81
CA LEU A 248 1.20 -6.65 19.84
C LEU A 248 0.04 -6.61 18.83
N TYR A 249 -1.12 -7.08 19.27
CA TYR A 249 -2.31 -7.19 18.46
C TYR A 249 -2.77 -5.80 17.99
N ALA A 250 -2.67 -5.53 16.69
CA ALA A 250 -3.39 -4.41 16.08
C ALA A 250 -4.88 -4.78 16.02
N GLY A 251 -5.61 -4.49 17.11
CA GLY A 251 -7.03 -4.74 17.21
C GLY A 251 -7.82 -4.02 16.12
N PHE A 252 -8.84 -4.69 15.59
CA PHE A 252 -9.77 -4.13 14.62
C PHE A 252 -11.09 -3.75 15.28
N ASP A 253 -11.45 -2.48 15.18
CA ASP A 253 -12.72 -1.95 15.65
C ASP A 253 -13.34 -1.00 14.60
N LEU A 254 -14.38 -0.27 14.99
CA LEU A 254 -15.05 0.68 14.10
C LEU A 254 -14.13 1.87 13.74
N GLU A 255 -13.22 2.25 14.64
CA GLU A 255 -12.25 3.32 14.41
C GLU A 255 -11.22 2.90 13.36
N ALA A 256 -10.68 1.68 13.47
CA ALA A 256 -9.78 1.08 12.49
C ALA A 256 -10.45 0.94 11.11
N LEU A 257 -11.73 0.53 11.07
CA LEU A 257 -12.52 0.50 9.83
C LEU A 257 -12.64 1.90 9.21
N GLY A 258 -13.05 2.90 10.00
CA GLY A 258 -13.17 4.29 9.55
C GLY A 258 -11.85 4.84 9.05
N TYR A 259 -10.78 4.65 9.81
CA TYR A 259 -9.42 5.07 9.47
C TYR A 259 -8.94 4.43 8.16
N THR A 260 -9.24 3.15 7.92
CA THR A 260 -8.90 2.44 6.68
C THR A 260 -9.50 3.13 5.45
N PHE A 261 -10.79 3.49 5.49
CA PHE A 261 -11.46 4.13 4.35
C PHE A 261 -11.08 5.59 4.16
N VAL A 262 -10.88 6.34 5.25
CA VAL A 262 -10.43 7.74 5.18
C VAL A 262 -9.03 7.83 4.62
N SER A 263 -8.17 6.88 4.99
CA SER A 263 -6.81 6.80 4.51
C SER A 263 -6.74 6.60 3.00
N LEU A 264 -7.73 5.97 2.34
CA LEU A 264 -7.78 5.85 0.87
C LEU A 264 -7.74 7.20 0.16
N ALA A 265 -8.45 8.20 0.71
CA ALA A 265 -8.44 9.57 0.20
C ALA A 265 -7.29 10.41 0.79
N GLY A 266 -6.89 10.14 2.04
CA GLY A 266 -5.96 10.98 2.79
C GLY A 266 -4.49 10.59 2.78
N GLY A 267 -4.15 9.36 2.39
CA GLY A 267 -2.77 8.85 2.41
C GLY A 267 -2.05 9.03 3.75
N PHE A 268 -2.79 8.92 4.86
CA PHE A 268 -2.30 9.10 6.25
C PHE A 268 -1.85 10.53 6.59
N THR A 269 -2.21 11.53 5.78
CA THR A 269 -1.71 12.91 5.89
C THR A 269 -2.81 13.96 6.01
N ILE A 270 -4.01 13.54 6.42
CA ILE A 270 -5.12 14.41 6.78
C ILE A 270 -5.55 14.09 8.21
N GLY A 271 -5.97 15.11 8.96
CA GLY A 271 -6.24 14.95 10.40
C GLY A 271 -4.94 14.80 11.23
N PRO A 272 -5.01 14.22 12.44
CA PRO A 272 -3.84 13.95 13.26
C PRO A 272 -2.88 12.92 12.64
N SER A 273 -1.59 13.10 12.89
CA SER A 273 -0.54 12.14 12.54
C SER A 273 -0.64 10.84 13.34
N MET A 274 0.07 9.79 12.92
CA MET A 274 0.11 8.53 13.66
C MET A 274 0.66 8.70 15.08
N LYS A 275 1.63 9.61 15.27
CA LYS A 275 2.18 9.95 16.58
C LYS A 275 1.11 10.57 17.47
N GLU A 276 0.35 11.52 16.93
CA GLU A 276 -0.71 12.21 17.66
C GLU A 276 -1.90 11.30 17.99
N LEU A 277 -2.34 10.47 17.04
CA LEU A 277 -3.43 9.51 17.26
C LEU A 277 -3.14 8.55 18.41
N ARG A 278 -1.87 8.25 18.63
CA ARG A 278 -1.41 7.42 19.74
C ARG A 278 -1.32 8.19 21.06
N SER A 279 -1.25 9.52 21.04
CA SER A 279 -1.04 10.34 22.25
C SER A 279 -2.26 11.13 22.73
N ILE A 280 -3.21 11.43 21.84
CA ILE A 280 -4.39 12.26 22.17
C ILE A 280 -5.60 11.37 22.48
N PRO A 281 -6.53 11.82 23.34
CA PRO A 281 -7.80 11.12 23.54
C PRO A 281 -8.56 10.95 22.22
N ALA A 282 -9.22 9.80 22.04
CA ALA A 282 -9.95 9.47 20.81
C ALA A 282 -10.94 10.57 20.37
N GLY A 283 -11.67 11.18 21.32
CA GLY A 283 -12.61 12.27 21.05
C GLY A 283 -11.94 13.50 20.42
N GLU A 284 -10.73 13.85 20.87
CA GLU A 284 -9.97 14.95 20.30
C GLU A 284 -9.48 14.59 18.88
N GLY A 285 -8.97 13.38 18.70
CA GLY A 285 -8.55 12.89 17.39
C GLY A 285 -9.69 12.89 16.36
N ILE A 286 -10.88 12.42 16.77
CA ILE A 286 -12.09 12.43 15.94
C ILE A 286 -12.48 13.87 15.58
N SER A 287 -12.41 14.82 16.51
CA SER A 287 -12.76 16.22 16.24
C SER A 287 -11.88 16.85 15.15
N GLN A 288 -10.58 16.53 15.15
CA GLN A 288 -9.62 16.99 14.13
C GLN A 288 -9.85 16.30 12.78
N PHE A 289 -10.39 15.08 12.79
CA PHE A 289 -10.79 14.36 11.58
C PHE A 289 -12.11 14.86 11.00
N LEU A 290 -13.03 15.38 11.81
CA LEU A 290 -14.41 15.69 11.40
C LEU A 290 -14.56 16.49 10.09
N PRO A 291 -13.82 17.59 9.82
CA PRO A 291 -13.94 18.29 8.55
C PRO A 291 -13.49 17.44 7.36
N TRP A 292 -12.44 16.63 7.53
CA TRP A 292 -11.95 15.70 6.53
C TRP A 292 -12.93 14.54 6.30
N LEU A 293 -13.49 13.99 7.37
CA LEU A 293 -14.53 12.97 7.32
C LEU A 293 -15.75 13.48 6.55
N ALA A 294 -16.19 14.71 6.82
CA ALA A 294 -17.32 15.31 6.12
C ALA A 294 -17.04 15.46 4.62
N ALA A 295 -15.86 15.98 4.24
CA ALA A 295 -15.47 16.15 2.84
C ALA A 295 -15.32 14.82 2.10
N VAL A 296 -14.61 13.85 2.69
CA VAL A 296 -14.39 12.52 2.11
C VAL A 296 -15.70 11.74 2.02
N SER A 297 -16.54 11.79 3.05
CA SER A 297 -17.85 11.12 3.04
C SER A 297 -18.77 11.75 2.01
N PHE A 298 -18.83 13.09 1.94
CA PHE A 298 -19.63 13.78 0.93
C PHE A 298 -19.20 13.38 -0.49
N ALA A 299 -17.90 13.44 -0.79
CA ALA A 299 -17.37 13.06 -2.10
C ALA A 299 -17.60 11.57 -2.39
N GLY A 300 -17.26 10.71 -1.45
CA GLY A 300 -17.40 9.26 -1.56
C GLY A 300 -18.85 8.83 -1.77
N MET A 301 -19.78 9.25 -0.91
CA MET A 301 -21.20 8.91 -1.01
C MET A 301 -21.80 9.44 -2.31
N THR A 302 -21.48 10.68 -2.69
CA THR A 302 -21.96 11.26 -3.95
C THR A 302 -21.48 10.46 -5.16
N LEU A 303 -20.19 10.11 -5.22
CA LEU A 303 -19.65 9.37 -6.35
C LEU A 303 -20.10 7.90 -6.36
N VAL A 304 -20.24 7.25 -5.21
CA VAL A 304 -20.85 5.91 -5.10
C VAL A 304 -22.30 5.95 -5.59
N TRP A 305 -23.09 6.95 -5.20
CA TRP A 305 -24.46 7.12 -5.68
C TRP A 305 -24.51 7.29 -7.21
N GLN A 306 -23.59 8.08 -7.77
CA GLN A 306 -23.49 8.27 -9.22
C GLN A 306 -23.01 6.99 -9.93
N ALA A 307 -22.16 6.18 -9.29
CA ALA A 307 -21.75 4.88 -9.80
C ALA A 307 -22.93 3.90 -9.83
N ILE A 308 -23.74 3.83 -8.77
CA ILE A 308 -24.99 3.05 -8.73
C ILE A 308 -25.95 3.54 -9.83
N SER A 309 -26.09 4.85 -10.00
CA SER A 309 -26.94 5.45 -11.04
C SER A 309 -26.47 5.12 -12.46
N ARG A 310 -25.16 4.86 -12.66
CA ARG A 310 -24.59 4.49 -13.95
C ARG A 310 -24.67 2.99 -14.22
N LEU A 311 -24.23 2.19 -13.26
CA LEU A 311 -24.01 0.76 -13.42
C LEU A 311 -25.23 -0.08 -13.03
N GLY A 312 -26.22 0.51 -12.36
CA GLY A 312 -27.29 -0.21 -11.69
C GLY A 312 -26.76 -1.20 -10.65
N LEU A 313 -27.61 -2.13 -10.22
CA LEU A 313 -27.22 -3.28 -9.39
C LEU A 313 -26.61 -4.40 -10.24
N SER A 314 -25.64 -4.05 -11.08
CA SER A 314 -24.93 -5.00 -11.93
C SER A 314 -24.01 -5.91 -11.12
N LEU A 315 -23.75 -7.12 -11.65
CA LEU A 315 -22.86 -8.09 -11.03
C LEU A 315 -21.46 -7.51 -10.80
N GLN A 316 -20.99 -6.65 -11.71
CA GLN A 316 -19.72 -5.93 -11.60
C GLN A 316 -19.70 -5.01 -10.37
N LEU A 317 -20.74 -4.18 -10.20
CA LEU A 317 -20.80 -3.29 -9.05
C LEU A 317 -20.93 -4.07 -7.73
N THR A 318 -21.76 -5.13 -7.70
CA THR A 318 -21.89 -5.99 -6.53
C THR A 318 -20.56 -6.66 -6.16
N MET A 319 -19.80 -7.16 -7.14
CA MET A 319 -18.47 -7.72 -6.92
C MET A 319 -17.50 -6.68 -6.33
N LEU A 320 -17.47 -5.46 -6.88
CA LEU A 320 -16.62 -4.39 -6.39
C LEU A 320 -16.99 -3.98 -4.96
N LEU A 321 -18.29 -3.82 -4.65
CA LEU A 321 -18.77 -3.50 -3.30
C LEU A 321 -18.53 -4.65 -2.31
N ALA A 322 -18.72 -5.91 -2.70
CA ALA A 322 -18.43 -7.05 -1.85
C ALA A 322 -16.93 -7.12 -1.53
N SER A 323 -16.08 -6.86 -2.53
CA SER A 323 -14.63 -6.82 -2.31
C SER A 323 -14.20 -5.66 -1.41
N SER A 324 -14.87 -4.51 -1.41
CA SER A 324 -14.45 -3.34 -0.63
C SER A 324 -15.14 -3.22 0.73
N ALA A 325 -16.48 -3.26 0.77
CA ALA A 325 -17.26 -2.97 1.96
C ALA A 325 -17.46 -4.17 2.89
N LEU A 326 -17.53 -5.39 2.34
CA LEU A 326 -17.76 -6.61 3.13
C LEU A 326 -16.45 -7.28 3.55
N LEU A 327 -15.46 -7.32 2.65
CA LEU A 327 -14.24 -8.08 2.90
C LEU A 327 -13.37 -7.45 3.99
N VAL A 328 -13.26 -6.12 4.04
CA VAL A 328 -12.45 -5.42 5.05
C VAL A 328 -12.89 -5.72 6.48
N PRO A 329 -14.18 -5.56 6.87
CA PRO A 329 -14.60 -5.90 8.23
C PRO A 329 -14.51 -7.40 8.53
N LEU A 330 -14.71 -8.28 7.53
CA LEU A 330 -14.51 -9.72 7.70
C LEU A 330 -13.05 -10.05 8.05
N LEU A 331 -12.10 -9.45 7.33
CA LEU A 331 -10.66 -9.64 7.58
C LEU A 331 -10.23 -9.03 8.90
N GLY A 332 -10.76 -7.86 9.25
CA GLY A 332 -10.52 -7.23 10.53
C GLY A 332 -10.99 -8.11 11.70
N TYR A 333 -12.23 -8.60 11.62
CA TYR A 333 -12.78 -9.50 12.64
C TYR A 333 -12.03 -10.84 12.69
N ALA A 334 -11.70 -11.43 11.53
CA ALA A 334 -10.90 -12.65 11.48
C ALA A 334 -9.50 -12.45 12.09
N GLY A 335 -8.88 -11.29 11.87
CA GLY A 335 -7.63 -10.89 12.51
C GLY A 335 -7.73 -10.83 14.03
N ASN A 336 -8.82 -10.27 14.56
CA ASN A 336 -9.08 -10.27 16.01
C ASN A 336 -9.27 -11.68 16.58
N VAL A 337 -10.03 -12.54 15.88
CA VAL A 337 -10.34 -13.90 16.37
C VAL A 337 -9.13 -14.82 16.29
N SER A 338 -8.34 -14.71 15.23
CA SER A 338 -7.14 -15.53 15.02
C SER A 338 -5.93 -15.05 15.81
N GLY A 339 -5.96 -13.80 16.28
CA GLY A 339 -4.81 -13.15 16.86
C GLY A 339 -3.85 -12.50 15.85
N ALA A 340 -4.01 -12.72 14.54
CA ALA A 340 -3.12 -12.09 13.57
C ALA A 340 -3.21 -10.54 13.53
N GLY A 341 -4.27 -9.96 14.12
CA GLY A 341 -4.55 -8.52 14.09
C GLY A 341 -4.95 -8.02 12.69
N PHE A 342 -5.10 -6.70 12.55
CA PHE A 342 -5.41 -6.06 11.28
C PHE A 342 -4.54 -4.82 11.08
N VAL A 343 -3.78 -4.82 9.98
CA VAL A 343 -3.01 -3.66 9.55
C VAL A 343 -3.53 -3.18 8.20
N TYR A 344 -3.89 -1.90 8.12
CA TYR A 344 -4.47 -1.28 6.93
C TYR A 344 -3.62 -1.46 5.64
N ARG A 345 -2.29 -1.61 5.77
CA ARG A 345 -1.38 -1.84 4.64
C ARG A 345 -1.62 -3.19 3.95
N TYR A 346 -2.14 -4.18 4.68
CA TYR A 346 -2.47 -5.51 4.13
C TYR A 346 -3.65 -5.50 3.18
N VAL A 347 -4.48 -4.44 3.22
CA VAL A 347 -5.59 -4.23 2.28
C VAL A 347 -5.27 -3.14 1.25
N VAL A 348 -4.00 -2.96 0.87
CA VAL A 348 -3.60 -1.97 -0.16
C VAL A 348 -4.33 -2.15 -1.50
N TRP A 349 -4.77 -3.36 -1.81
CA TRP A 349 -5.61 -3.67 -2.99
C TRP A 349 -6.94 -2.92 -2.99
N LEU A 350 -7.42 -2.42 -1.84
CA LEU A 350 -8.66 -1.65 -1.70
C LEU A 350 -8.65 -0.35 -2.54
N ALA A 351 -7.46 0.16 -2.87
CA ALA A 351 -7.29 1.28 -3.79
C ALA A 351 -7.89 1.00 -5.20
N VAL A 352 -7.91 -0.27 -5.63
CA VAL A 352 -8.42 -0.67 -6.94
C VAL A 352 -9.96 -0.57 -7.04
N PRO A 353 -10.77 -1.26 -6.22
CA PRO A 353 -12.21 -1.11 -6.25
C PRO A 353 -12.64 0.31 -5.85
N TYR A 354 -11.91 0.99 -4.97
CA TYR A 354 -12.09 2.42 -4.69
C TYR A 354 -12.01 3.25 -5.99
N ALA A 355 -10.93 3.12 -6.75
CA ALA A 355 -10.75 3.85 -8.00
C ALA A 355 -11.80 3.46 -9.07
N LEU A 356 -12.16 2.18 -9.17
CA LEU A 356 -13.15 1.69 -10.14
C LEU A 356 -14.56 2.19 -9.83
N ILE A 357 -15.01 2.11 -8.57
CA ILE A 357 -16.34 2.55 -8.15
C ILE A 357 -16.43 4.07 -8.27
N LEU A 358 -15.48 4.81 -7.67
CA LEU A 358 -15.53 6.27 -7.72
C LEU A 358 -15.30 6.81 -9.14
N GLY A 359 -14.47 6.13 -9.95
CA GLY A 359 -14.26 6.45 -11.35
C GLY A 359 -15.52 6.26 -12.20
N ALA A 360 -16.30 5.20 -11.94
CA ALA A 360 -17.61 5.01 -12.55
C ALA A 360 -18.59 6.13 -12.18
N GLY A 361 -18.57 6.62 -10.94
CA GLY A 361 -19.35 7.79 -10.52
C GLY A 361 -18.86 9.09 -11.17
N ALA A 362 -17.55 9.32 -11.15
CA ALA A 362 -16.87 10.49 -11.71
C ALA A 362 -17.10 10.63 -13.21
N SER A 363 -17.26 9.52 -13.93
CA SER A 363 -17.56 9.54 -15.37
C SER A 363 -18.85 10.29 -15.73
N ARG A 364 -19.78 10.45 -14.77
CA ARG A 364 -20.98 11.26 -14.93
C ARG A 364 -20.75 12.78 -14.76
N TRP A 365 -19.50 13.23 -14.58
CA TRP A 365 -19.14 14.65 -14.40
C TRP A 365 -19.74 15.60 -15.44
N ARG A 366 -19.89 15.15 -16.69
CA ARG A 366 -20.45 15.99 -17.77
C ARG A 366 -21.96 16.19 -17.68
N VAL A 367 -22.67 15.29 -17.00
CA VAL A 367 -24.14 15.25 -16.95
C VAL A 367 -24.71 15.48 -15.54
N SER A 368 -23.89 15.35 -14.49
CA SER A 368 -24.31 15.51 -13.10
C SER A 368 -23.43 16.55 -12.40
N TRP A 369 -24.05 17.65 -11.96
CA TRP A 369 -23.37 18.67 -11.14
C TRP A 369 -22.89 18.10 -9.80
N ALA A 370 -23.63 17.12 -9.24
CA ALA A 370 -23.23 16.43 -8.02
C ALA A 370 -21.99 15.57 -8.24
N ALA A 371 -21.91 14.82 -9.36
CA ALA A 371 -20.70 14.08 -9.72
C ALA A 371 -19.51 15.04 -9.90
N LYS A 372 -19.76 16.19 -10.52
CA LYS A 372 -18.77 17.24 -10.69
C LYS A 372 -18.23 17.73 -9.35
N LEU A 373 -19.12 18.14 -8.45
CA LEU A 373 -18.75 18.60 -7.12
C LEU A 373 -18.02 17.52 -6.31
N GLY A 374 -18.48 16.28 -6.35
CA GLY A 374 -17.85 15.15 -5.65
C GLY A 374 -16.40 14.90 -6.09
N VAL A 375 -16.14 14.96 -7.40
CA VAL A 375 -14.76 14.85 -7.93
C VAL A 375 -13.91 16.07 -7.52
N ILE A 376 -14.44 17.29 -7.57
CA ILE A 376 -13.68 18.49 -7.12
C ILE A 376 -13.27 18.35 -5.66
N VAL A 377 -14.21 17.99 -4.79
CA VAL A 377 -13.95 17.80 -3.36
C VAL A 377 -12.92 16.69 -3.14
N LEU A 378 -13.06 15.55 -3.83
CA LEU A 378 -12.09 14.47 -3.71
C LEU A 378 -10.69 14.87 -4.17
N LEU A 379 -10.57 15.54 -5.32
CA LEU A 379 -9.28 16.01 -5.83
C LEU A 379 -8.66 17.07 -4.92
N ALA A 380 -9.46 17.93 -4.30
CA ALA A 380 -8.97 18.91 -3.32
C ALA A 380 -8.43 18.23 -2.06
N VAL A 381 -9.13 17.21 -1.53
CA VAL A 381 -8.64 16.41 -0.40
C VAL A 381 -7.34 15.68 -0.78
N ASN A 382 -7.29 15.04 -1.94
CA ASN A 382 -6.09 14.33 -2.41
C ASN A 382 -4.91 15.30 -2.59
N ALA A 383 -5.15 16.48 -3.14
CA ALA A 383 -4.12 17.50 -3.30
C ALA A 383 -3.59 18.01 -1.95
N ALA A 384 -4.48 18.26 -0.98
CA ALA A 384 -4.10 18.65 0.37
C ALA A 384 -3.28 17.55 1.07
N ALA A 385 -3.69 16.29 0.95
CA ALA A 385 -2.93 15.14 1.46
C ALA A 385 -1.52 15.05 0.84
N LEU A 386 -1.43 15.12 -0.50
CA LEU A 386 -0.13 15.08 -1.19
C LEU A 386 0.76 16.27 -0.81
N PHE A 387 0.18 17.45 -0.63
CA PHE A 387 0.90 18.63 -0.15
C PHE A 387 1.42 18.43 1.28
N ASN A 388 0.57 17.95 2.19
CA ASN A 388 0.95 17.65 3.57
C ASN A 388 2.09 16.63 3.62
N ARG A 389 1.99 15.55 2.83
CA ARG A 389 3.06 14.55 2.73
C ARG A 389 4.40 15.12 2.25
N ALA A 390 4.36 16.12 1.36
CA ALA A 390 5.57 16.66 0.75
C ALA A 390 6.25 17.74 1.59
N TYR A 391 5.49 18.48 2.41
CA TYR A 391 5.97 19.72 3.03
C TYR A 391 5.66 19.87 4.52
N ASN A 392 4.90 18.95 5.12
CA ASN A 392 4.51 19.06 6.52
C ASN A 392 5.17 17.97 7.37
N ALA A 393 6.20 18.37 8.12
CA ALA A 393 6.97 17.48 9.01
C ALA A 393 6.13 16.77 10.08
N ARG A 394 4.90 17.26 10.35
CA ARG A 394 3.92 16.58 11.21
C ARG A 394 3.64 15.14 10.77
N TYR A 395 3.71 14.86 9.47
CA TYR A 395 3.39 13.55 8.89
C TYR A 395 4.62 12.78 8.43
N ASP A 396 5.81 13.17 8.87
CA ASP A 396 7.02 12.43 8.57
C ASP A 396 6.93 11.02 9.19
N GLU A 397 7.58 10.08 8.50
CA GLU A 397 7.73 8.71 8.96
C GLU A 397 9.10 8.54 9.63
N GLU A 398 9.32 7.38 10.22
CA GLU A 398 10.64 7.04 10.77
C GLU A 398 11.74 7.17 9.70
N ASP A 399 12.89 7.69 10.12
CA ASP A 399 14.07 7.90 9.27
C ASP A 399 15.34 7.51 10.04
N PHE A 400 15.82 6.28 9.82
CA PHE A 400 17.03 5.78 10.48
C PHE A 400 18.31 6.48 10.01
N ARG A 401 18.32 7.08 8.82
CA ARG A 401 19.44 7.91 8.35
C ARG A 401 19.53 9.18 9.18
N ALA A 402 18.39 9.80 9.51
CA ALA A 402 18.34 10.95 10.40
C ALA A 402 18.78 10.60 11.84
N VAL A 403 18.40 9.41 12.32
CA VAL A 403 18.86 8.89 13.63
C VAL A 403 20.38 8.71 13.64
N ALA A 404 20.95 8.06 12.61
CA ALA A 404 22.39 7.86 12.48
C ALA A 404 23.15 9.21 12.46
N ALA A 405 22.70 10.14 11.61
CA ALA A 405 23.30 11.47 11.52
C ALA A 405 23.22 12.24 12.86
N LYS A 406 22.11 12.10 13.61
CA LYS A 406 21.96 12.76 14.91
C LYS A 406 22.89 12.17 15.96
N LEU A 407 23.12 10.86 15.95
CA LEU A 407 24.08 10.22 16.83
C LEU A 407 25.52 10.68 16.53
N ASP A 408 25.90 10.79 15.27
CA ASP A 408 27.21 11.35 14.88
C ASP A 408 27.37 12.80 15.37
N GLU A 409 26.33 13.65 15.22
CA GLU A 409 26.32 15.03 15.74
C GLU A 409 26.50 15.07 17.27
N LEU A 410 25.91 14.11 17.99
CA LEU A 410 26.00 13.99 19.44
C LEU A 410 27.36 13.42 19.92
N GLY A 411 28.26 13.06 19.01
CA GLY A 411 29.57 12.50 19.33
C GLY A 411 29.51 11.01 19.70
N ALA A 412 28.54 10.27 19.15
CA ALA A 412 28.48 8.81 19.29
C ALA A 412 29.53 8.06 18.45
N ALA A 413 30.43 8.79 17.79
CA ALA A 413 31.38 8.23 16.84
C ALA A 413 32.28 7.12 17.42
N ASP A 414 32.68 7.28 18.68
CA ASP A 414 33.59 6.38 19.39
C ASP A 414 32.95 5.75 20.64
N ALA A 415 31.65 5.97 20.84
CA ALA A 415 30.92 5.53 22.02
C ALA A 415 30.00 4.33 21.70
N PRO A 416 29.83 3.38 22.64
CA PRO A 416 28.88 2.28 22.43
C PRO A 416 27.45 2.79 22.24
N VAL A 417 26.69 2.12 21.37
CA VAL A 417 25.27 2.42 21.13
C VAL A 417 24.43 1.19 21.44
N LEU A 418 23.45 1.37 22.32
CA LEU A 418 22.42 0.39 22.65
C LEU A 418 21.12 0.73 21.91
N VAL A 419 20.49 -0.27 21.30
CA VAL A 419 19.24 -0.06 20.55
C VAL A 419 18.12 -0.89 21.14
N ALA A 420 17.04 -0.21 21.55
CA ALA A 420 15.96 -0.75 22.38
C ALA A 420 15.20 -1.94 21.79
N SER A 421 15.18 -2.09 20.47
CA SER A 421 14.44 -3.14 19.76
C SER A 421 15.31 -3.76 18.68
N ASN A 422 15.27 -5.09 18.53
CA ASN A 422 16.08 -5.82 17.55
C ASN A 422 15.85 -5.32 16.11
N TYR A 423 14.61 -5.02 15.74
CA TYR A 423 14.28 -4.52 14.39
C TYR A 423 14.93 -3.17 14.07
N MET A 424 15.16 -2.33 15.09
CA MET A 424 15.82 -1.02 14.94
C MET A 424 17.33 -1.17 14.79
N GLY A 425 17.92 -2.24 15.35
CA GLY A 425 19.36 -2.49 15.30
C GLY A 425 19.85 -2.64 13.86
N ALA A 426 19.26 -3.58 13.10
CA ALA A 426 19.58 -3.78 11.69
C ALA A 426 19.34 -2.53 10.83
N ALA A 427 18.28 -1.79 11.14
CA ALA A 427 17.94 -0.55 10.43
C ALA A 427 18.96 0.58 10.66
N LEU A 428 19.47 0.69 11.89
CA LEU A 428 20.51 1.66 12.23
C LEU A 428 21.88 1.24 11.72
N GLU A 429 22.25 -0.03 11.86
CA GLU A 429 23.49 -0.61 11.32
C GLU A 429 23.62 -0.39 9.81
N TYR A 430 22.51 -0.45 9.07
CA TYR A 430 22.49 -0.17 7.64
C TYR A 430 23.05 1.22 7.26
N TYR A 431 22.88 2.22 8.13
CA TYR A 431 23.37 3.58 7.91
C TYR A 431 24.71 3.87 8.58
N TRP A 432 25.32 2.87 9.22
CA TRP A 432 26.47 3.03 10.08
C TRP A 432 27.69 2.29 9.47
N PRO A 433 28.93 2.80 9.65
CA PRO A 433 30.12 2.14 9.09
C PRO A 433 30.35 0.73 9.65
N GLU A 434 30.76 -0.23 8.81
CA GLU A 434 31.01 -1.64 9.18
C GLU A 434 32.05 -1.82 10.31
N GLU A 435 32.93 -0.83 10.51
CA GLU A 435 34.00 -0.88 11.50
C GLU A 435 33.52 -0.59 12.94
N ARG A 436 32.28 -0.17 13.13
CA ARG A 436 31.73 0.17 14.45
C ARG A 436 30.85 -0.96 14.99
N SER A 437 31.14 -1.43 16.20
CA SER A 437 30.33 -2.44 16.88
C SER A 437 29.07 -1.82 17.49
N LEU A 438 27.90 -2.16 16.96
CA LEU A 438 26.62 -1.86 17.60
C LEU A 438 26.27 -3.02 18.54
N THR A 439 26.04 -2.73 19.83
CA THR A 439 25.57 -3.77 20.76
C THR A 439 24.05 -3.74 20.74
N SER A 440 23.42 -4.71 20.07
CA SER A 440 21.97 -4.87 20.16
C SER A 440 21.60 -5.16 21.61
N PHE A 441 20.82 -4.26 22.21
CA PHE A 441 20.32 -4.40 23.55
C PHE A 441 18.80 -4.24 23.50
N PRO A 442 18.07 -5.33 23.25
CA PRO A 442 16.62 -5.29 23.28
C PRO A 442 16.16 -4.93 24.71
N ILE A 443 15.92 -3.64 24.95
CA ILE A 443 15.28 -3.08 26.15
C ILE A 443 13.94 -3.81 26.39
N PHE A 444 13.28 -4.20 25.31
CA PHE A 444 12.01 -4.95 25.32
C PHE A 444 12.16 -6.49 25.25
N ALA A 445 13.34 -7.08 25.50
CA ALA A 445 13.50 -8.53 25.50
C ALA A 445 12.55 -9.22 26.51
N HIS A 446 11.87 -10.27 26.05
CA HIS A 446 10.78 -10.97 26.76
C HIS A 446 11.20 -11.70 28.04
N HIS A 447 12.50 -11.91 28.25
CA HIS A 447 13.02 -12.49 29.50
C HIS A 447 13.82 -11.43 30.26
N GLY A 448 13.28 -10.96 31.39
CA GLY A 448 13.98 -10.03 32.28
C GLY A 448 15.37 -10.54 32.71
N GLU A 449 15.56 -11.88 32.74
CA GLU A 449 16.85 -12.54 32.96
C GLU A 449 17.83 -12.33 31.80
N GLN A 450 17.42 -12.55 30.54
CA GLN A 450 18.27 -12.29 29.37
C GLN A 450 18.65 -10.81 29.25
N ARG A 451 17.73 -9.91 29.62
CA ARG A 451 17.99 -8.46 29.67
C ARG A 451 19.04 -8.11 30.74
N ALA A 452 18.89 -8.66 31.95
CA ALA A 452 19.83 -8.43 33.04
C ALA A 452 21.21 -9.00 32.72
N GLU A 453 21.27 -10.18 32.12
CA GLU A 453 22.50 -10.83 31.65
C GLU A 453 23.20 -10.00 30.57
N ARG A 454 22.50 -9.61 29.50
CA ARG A 454 23.05 -8.73 28.44
C ARG A 454 23.54 -7.38 28.98
N LEU A 455 22.83 -6.81 29.94
CA LEU A 455 23.23 -5.55 30.56
C LEU A 455 24.48 -5.73 31.43
N ALA A 456 24.57 -6.85 32.15
CA ALA A 456 25.76 -7.21 32.92
C ALA A 456 26.96 -7.48 31.99
N GLU A 457 26.77 -8.19 30.88
CA GLU A 457 27.79 -8.39 29.84
C GLU A 457 28.27 -7.06 29.27
N PHE A 458 27.34 -6.16 28.92
CA PHE A 458 27.68 -4.83 28.42
C PHE A 458 28.49 -4.03 29.45
N ARG A 459 28.05 -4.00 30.72
CA ARG A 459 28.78 -3.31 31.80
C ARG A 459 30.14 -3.96 32.09
N ALA A 460 30.27 -5.28 31.94
CA ALA A 460 31.55 -5.98 32.12
C ALA A 460 32.53 -5.72 30.97
N ALA A 461 32.02 -5.50 29.75
CA ALA A 461 32.83 -5.22 28.57
C ALA A 461 33.36 -3.78 28.51
N HIS A 462 32.81 -2.86 29.30
CA HIS A 462 33.15 -1.43 29.24
C HIS A 462 33.58 -0.89 30.61
N PRO A 463 34.68 -0.10 30.69
CA PRO A 463 35.13 0.50 31.95
C PRO A 463 34.07 1.42 32.59
N ALA A 464 34.05 1.52 33.91
CA ALA A 464 33.25 2.52 34.62
C ALA A 464 33.59 3.95 34.14
N GLY A 465 32.57 4.78 33.97
CA GLY A 465 32.68 6.11 33.37
C GLY A 465 32.64 6.13 31.84
N THR A 466 32.52 4.98 31.18
CA THR A 466 32.33 4.94 29.71
C THR A 466 30.96 5.53 29.37
N LYS A 467 30.96 6.62 28.59
CA LYS A 467 29.73 7.20 28.04
C LYS A 467 29.21 6.32 26.90
N TYR A 468 27.91 6.05 26.89
CA TYR A 468 27.22 5.32 25.83
C TYR A 468 25.88 5.97 25.48
N TRP A 469 25.34 5.59 24.32
CA TRP A 469 24.08 6.11 23.79
C TRP A 469 23.01 5.03 23.76
N ILE A 470 21.75 5.43 23.89
CA ILE A 470 20.61 4.54 23.82
C ILE A 470 19.63 5.11 22.79
N VAL A 471 19.28 4.32 21.77
CA VAL A 471 18.24 4.64 20.81
C VAL A 471 16.99 3.85 21.17
N SER A 472 15.88 4.54 21.38
CA SER A 472 14.61 3.93 21.72
C SER A 472 13.49 4.39 20.81
N GLN A 473 12.52 3.51 20.58
CA GLN A 473 11.28 3.90 19.93
C GLN A 473 10.51 4.87 20.83
N TRP A 474 9.94 5.91 20.23
CA TRP A 474 8.99 6.77 20.91
C TRP A 474 7.71 5.97 21.22
N LEU A 475 7.25 6.05 22.46
CA LEU A 475 6.02 5.40 22.91
C LEU A 475 5.05 6.43 23.50
N PRO A 476 3.74 6.32 23.20
CA PRO A 476 2.74 7.20 23.80
C PRO A 476 2.63 6.93 25.31
N ALA A 477 2.04 7.89 26.04
CA ALA A 477 2.04 7.90 27.51
C ALA A 477 1.31 6.70 28.14
N ASP A 478 0.34 6.15 27.42
CA ASP A 478 -0.53 5.05 27.80
C ASP A 478 -0.07 3.67 27.29
N ASP A 479 1.02 3.60 26.51
CA ASP A 479 1.57 2.31 26.07
C ASP A 479 2.15 1.55 27.26
N VAL A 480 1.69 0.31 27.47
CA VAL A 480 2.11 -0.53 28.59
C VAL A 480 3.63 -0.78 28.59
N ARG A 481 4.25 -0.79 27.40
CA ARG A 481 5.70 -0.97 27.24
C ARG A 481 6.48 0.27 27.65
N ARG A 482 5.85 1.45 27.69
CA ARG A 482 6.51 2.69 28.07
C ARG A 482 6.97 2.66 29.52
N ALA A 483 6.14 2.15 30.43
CA ALA A 483 6.52 2.01 31.84
C ALA A 483 7.78 1.13 32.01
N THR A 484 7.85 0.01 31.28
CA THR A 484 9.03 -0.87 31.25
C THR A 484 10.25 -0.16 30.70
N ARG A 485 10.13 0.55 29.56
CA ARG A 485 11.21 1.32 28.96
C ARG A 485 11.71 2.41 29.91
N ASP A 486 10.81 3.21 30.46
CA ASP A 486 11.14 4.36 31.31
C ASP A 486 11.81 3.90 32.62
N ALA A 487 11.39 2.76 33.18
CA ALA A 487 12.05 2.15 34.34
C ALA A 487 13.49 1.70 34.02
N ILE A 488 13.73 1.12 32.84
CA ILE A 488 15.08 0.71 32.41
C ILE A 488 15.96 1.93 32.16
N LEU A 489 15.43 2.96 31.48
CA LEU A 489 16.16 4.21 31.26
C LEU A 489 16.53 4.89 32.60
N ALA A 490 15.65 4.82 33.60
CA ALA A 490 15.93 5.30 34.95
C ALA A 490 17.04 4.48 35.64
N ASP A 491 17.01 3.15 35.56
CA ASP A 491 18.08 2.28 36.12
C ASP A 491 19.46 2.55 35.48
N LEU A 492 19.46 2.94 34.20
CA LEU A 492 20.67 3.30 33.46
C LEU A 492 21.12 4.75 33.71
N ASN A 493 20.43 5.52 34.54
CA ASN A 493 20.62 6.97 34.69
C ASN A 493 20.65 7.70 33.32
N ALA A 494 19.81 7.24 32.38
CA ALA A 494 19.80 7.73 31.03
C ALA A 494 19.13 9.12 30.95
N LYS A 495 19.77 10.04 30.22
CA LYS A 495 19.29 11.40 29.98
C LYS A 495 18.86 11.54 28.52
N LEU A 496 17.67 12.08 28.28
CA LEU A 496 17.20 12.38 26.92
C LEU A 496 18.04 13.51 26.30
N GLU A 497 18.59 13.27 25.11
CA GLU A 497 19.46 14.22 24.39
C GLU A 497 18.86 14.67 23.06
N ALA A 498 18.05 13.84 22.40
CA ALA A 498 17.31 14.23 21.20
C ALA A 498 16.01 13.45 21.03
N GLU A 499 15.01 14.10 20.43
CA GLU A 499 13.76 13.48 19.99
C GLU A 499 13.62 13.67 18.47
N LEU A 500 13.46 12.57 17.75
CA LEU A 500 13.19 12.54 16.31
C LEU A 500 11.78 11.98 16.06
N VAL A 501 11.40 11.91 14.78
CA VAL A 501 10.13 11.30 14.37
C VAL A 501 10.12 9.83 14.78
N GLN A 502 9.24 9.49 15.72
CA GLN A 502 9.05 8.15 16.28
C GLN A 502 10.27 7.55 17.02
N MET A 503 11.32 8.33 17.28
CA MET A 503 12.57 7.85 17.89
C MET A 503 13.09 8.83 18.94
N GLU A 504 13.75 8.31 19.97
CA GLU A 504 14.37 9.07 21.06
C GLU A 504 15.81 8.60 21.26
N ILE A 505 16.72 9.54 21.52
CA ILE A 505 18.14 9.28 21.77
C ILE A 505 18.48 9.75 23.18
N TYR A 506 19.08 8.87 23.97
CA TYR A 506 19.51 9.11 25.34
C TYR A 506 21.02 8.90 25.49
N SER A 507 21.63 9.57 26.47
CA SER A 507 23.01 9.34 26.92
C SER A 507 23.02 8.72 28.31
N ALA A 508 24.01 7.89 28.61
CA ALA A 508 24.23 7.29 29.93
C ALA A 508 25.72 6.99 30.15
N GLU A 509 26.10 6.66 31.38
CA GLU A 509 27.46 6.28 31.75
C GLU A 509 27.48 4.93 32.48
N VAL A 510 28.50 4.11 32.23
CA VAL A 510 28.67 2.84 32.93
C VAL A 510 29.04 3.11 34.38
N HIS A 511 28.24 2.59 35.32
CA HIS A 511 28.43 2.73 36.76
C HIS A 511 29.15 1.53 37.38
#